data_AF-A0A959B4G1-F1
#
_entry.id   AF-A0A959B4G1-F1
#
_cell.length_a   1.000
_cell.length_b   1.000
_cell.length_c   1.000
_cell.angle_alpha   90.00
_cell.angle_beta   90.00
_cell.angle_gamma   90.00
#
_symmetry.space_group_name_H-M   'P 1'
#
loop_
_entity.id
_entity.type
_entity.pdbx_description
1 polymer ?
#
loop_
_entity_poly.entity_id
_entity_poly.type
_entity_poly.pdbx_seq_one_letter_code
_entity_poly.pdbx_strand_id
1 'polypeptide(L)'
;KDMIKDGKASSRFVRTALLFMIFSTLALWAMPPIMLGGLQGKAIYYMTVQFYLHFQFNGWFIFAVLALFFKLLENHGISVAPRPIFRFFWLLTVATLFTYALAVAWAEPLPAVFAINSLGVGLQLAALAFFAAIVMRSHQKIQEQLSGWGLLLIKIAFACFALKVLVQTAVIIPYIATVAYTIRNFVIGFIHLILLGIITQFVLGYGILNNLLSIRSSFTRMGLLLLLAGFFGSELLLFLQGTLFWAALGFVPFYYEGLFCISALIPVGILMILLGRRRNAPNTIPPPYSAVR
;
A
#
# COMPACT_ATOMS: atom_id res chain seq x y z
N LYS A 1 19.88 -10.05 7.31
CA LYS A 1 20.34 -11.46 7.38
C LYS A 1 19.38 -12.33 8.22
N ASP A 2 18.75 -11.77 9.27
CA ASP A 2 17.91 -12.50 10.23
C ASP A 2 16.51 -12.90 9.73
N MET A 3 15.98 -12.27 8.67
CA MET A 3 14.67 -12.65 8.13
C MET A 3 14.73 -13.88 7.21
N ILE A 4 15.91 -14.25 6.68
CA ILE A 4 16.01 -15.22 5.58
C ILE A 4 16.21 -16.65 6.09
N LYS A 5 16.48 -16.88 7.38
CA LYS A 5 16.91 -18.22 7.85
C LYS A 5 15.83 -19.17 8.38
N ASP A 6 14.58 -18.74 8.53
CA ASP A 6 13.55 -19.61 9.15
C ASP A 6 12.38 -19.90 8.20
N GLY A 7 11.77 -21.09 8.32
CA GLY A 7 10.49 -21.47 7.68
C GLY A 7 9.26 -20.67 8.17
N LYS A 8 9.50 -19.50 8.76
CA LYS A 8 8.52 -18.54 9.27
C LYS A 8 7.82 -17.81 8.11
N ALA A 9 6.65 -17.27 8.40
CA ALA A 9 5.85 -16.61 7.37
C ALA A 9 6.51 -15.32 6.88
N SER A 10 7.07 -14.52 7.80
CA SER A 10 7.79 -13.29 7.46
C SER A 10 8.89 -13.49 6.40
N SER A 11 9.67 -14.57 6.53
CA SER A 11 10.72 -14.98 5.58
C SER A 11 10.18 -15.26 4.18
N ARG A 12 9.05 -15.97 4.07
CA ARG A 12 8.44 -16.28 2.77
C ARG A 12 7.94 -15.02 2.09
N PHE A 13 7.21 -14.17 2.81
CA PHE A 13 6.70 -12.91 2.27
C PHE A 13 7.82 -11.97 1.83
N VAL A 14 8.90 -11.81 2.61
CA VAL A 14 9.99 -10.91 2.21
C VAL A 14 10.72 -11.44 0.98
N ARG A 15 10.98 -12.74 0.87
CA ARG A 15 11.61 -13.33 -0.33
C ARG A 15 10.75 -13.08 -1.57
N THR A 16 9.45 -13.32 -1.49
CA THR A 16 8.53 -13.07 -2.61
C THR A 16 8.41 -11.58 -2.94
N ALA A 17 8.43 -10.69 -1.94
CA ALA A 17 8.48 -9.25 -2.17
C ALA A 17 9.70 -8.88 -3.03
N LEU A 18 10.90 -9.32 -2.62
CA LEU A 18 12.15 -9.07 -3.35
C LEU A 18 12.10 -9.65 -4.77
N LEU A 19 11.55 -10.85 -4.94
CA LEU A 19 11.35 -11.45 -6.27
C LEU A 19 10.44 -10.58 -7.14
N PHE A 20 9.32 -10.06 -6.61
CA PHE A 20 8.45 -9.16 -7.37
C PHE A 20 9.12 -7.84 -7.75
N MET A 21 9.99 -7.27 -6.92
CA MET A 21 10.76 -6.09 -7.35
C MET A 21 11.69 -6.42 -8.49
N ILE A 22 12.47 -7.50 -8.39
CA ILE A 22 13.37 -7.90 -9.47
C ILE A 22 12.57 -8.17 -10.74
N PHE A 23 11.47 -8.93 -10.62
CA PHE A 23 10.57 -9.22 -11.74
C PHE A 23 10.00 -7.96 -12.38
N SER A 24 9.57 -6.97 -11.58
CA SER A 24 9.05 -5.70 -12.08
C SER A 24 10.08 -4.94 -12.92
N THR A 25 11.38 -5.09 -12.64
CA THR A 25 12.43 -4.36 -13.37
C THR A 25 12.57 -4.81 -14.83
N LEU A 26 12.05 -5.99 -15.20
CA LEU A 26 12.01 -6.44 -16.60
C LEU A 26 11.33 -5.40 -17.50
N ALA A 27 10.32 -4.68 -16.99
CA ALA A 27 9.70 -3.59 -17.72
C ALA A 27 10.66 -2.41 -17.96
N LEU A 28 11.50 -2.05 -16.98
CA LEU A 28 12.51 -0.98 -17.15
C LEU A 28 13.52 -1.35 -18.25
N TRP A 29 13.94 -2.62 -18.30
CA TRP A 29 14.85 -3.11 -19.35
C TRP A 29 14.19 -3.17 -20.73
N ALA A 30 12.87 -3.40 -20.78
CA ALA A 30 12.10 -3.41 -22.02
C ALA A 30 11.80 -2.00 -22.58
N MET A 31 11.90 -0.94 -21.77
CA MET A 31 11.54 0.41 -22.19
C MET A 31 12.43 0.99 -23.30
N PRO A 32 13.78 0.97 -23.20
CA PRO A 32 14.64 1.51 -24.26
C PRO A 32 14.39 0.90 -25.65
N PRO A 33 14.31 -0.44 -25.84
CA PRO A 33 14.05 -1.00 -27.17
C PRO A 33 12.65 -0.65 -27.71
N ILE A 34 11.63 -0.53 -26.84
CA ILE A 34 10.28 -0.07 -27.24
C ILE A 34 10.32 1.37 -27.77
N MET A 35 11.04 2.26 -27.07
CA MET A 35 11.17 3.66 -27.47
C MET A 35 11.98 3.81 -28.76
N LEU A 36 13.11 3.10 -28.88
CA LEU A 36 13.95 3.10 -30.08
C LEU A 36 13.22 2.51 -31.30
N GLY A 37 12.35 1.53 -31.08
CA GLY A 37 11.47 0.97 -32.13
C GLY A 37 10.30 1.85 -32.53
N GLY A 38 10.19 3.09 -32.03
CA GLY A 38 9.09 4.01 -32.35
C GLY A 38 7.73 3.56 -31.83
N LEU A 39 7.70 2.74 -30.77
CA LEU A 39 6.47 2.22 -30.14
C LEU A 39 6.02 3.03 -28.92
N GLN A 40 6.63 4.20 -28.69
CA GLN A 40 6.24 5.11 -27.62
C GLN A 40 4.77 5.55 -27.79
N GLY A 41 4.01 5.56 -26.68
CA GLY A 41 2.59 5.91 -26.68
C GLY A 41 1.66 4.87 -27.29
N LYS A 42 2.18 3.71 -27.76
CA LYS A 42 1.35 2.58 -28.21
C LYS A 42 0.98 1.67 -27.04
N ALA A 43 0.05 0.75 -27.28
CA ALA A 43 -0.42 -0.24 -26.31
C ALA A 43 0.73 -0.92 -25.53
N ILE A 44 1.76 -1.39 -26.24
CA ILE A 44 2.91 -2.07 -25.61
C ILE A 44 3.69 -1.18 -24.64
N TYR A 45 3.88 0.10 -24.97
CA TYR A 45 4.55 1.05 -24.09
C TYR A 45 3.78 1.20 -22.76
N TYR A 46 2.46 1.38 -22.84
CA TYR A 46 1.64 1.51 -21.63
C TYR A 46 1.53 0.21 -20.83
N MET A 47 1.41 -0.95 -21.49
CA MET A 47 1.46 -2.25 -20.83
C MET A 47 2.77 -2.44 -20.07
N THR A 48 3.91 -2.05 -20.66
CA THR A 48 5.21 -2.09 -19.98
C THR A 48 5.27 -1.16 -18.77
N VAL A 49 4.79 0.09 -18.86
CA VAL A 49 4.68 0.98 -17.69
C VAL A 49 3.84 0.33 -16.59
N GLN A 50 2.67 -0.17 -16.95
CA GLN A 50 1.74 -0.76 -15.97
C GLN A 50 2.26 -2.05 -15.38
N PHE A 51 3.04 -2.84 -16.12
CA PHE A 51 3.72 -4.02 -15.59
C PHE A 51 4.65 -3.65 -14.44
N TYR A 52 5.47 -2.62 -14.63
CA TYR A 52 6.36 -2.12 -13.57
C TYR A 52 5.55 -1.67 -12.34
N LEU A 53 4.55 -0.80 -12.54
CA LEU A 53 3.75 -0.26 -11.44
C LEU A 53 2.95 -1.34 -10.71
N HIS A 54 2.34 -2.27 -11.44
CA HIS A 54 1.54 -3.35 -10.87
C HIS A 54 2.35 -4.25 -9.95
N PHE A 55 3.52 -4.73 -10.42
CA PHE A 55 4.37 -5.61 -9.62
C PHE A 55 5.14 -4.87 -8.52
N GLN A 56 5.36 -3.56 -8.64
CA GLN A 56 5.84 -2.73 -7.53
C GLN A 56 4.80 -2.61 -6.42
N PHE A 57 3.58 -2.20 -6.77
CA PHE A 57 2.54 -1.89 -5.80
C PHE A 57 1.92 -3.16 -5.21
N ASN A 58 1.39 -4.04 -6.05
CA ASN A 58 0.69 -5.25 -5.60
C ASN A 58 1.64 -6.40 -5.23
N GLY A 59 2.83 -6.44 -5.83
CA GLY A 59 3.86 -7.41 -5.52
C GLY A 59 4.76 -6.91 -4.40
N TRP A 60 5.80 -6.16 -4.74
CA TRP A 60 6.85 -5.79 -3.79
C TRP A 60 6.32 -5.06 -2.53
N PHE A 61 5.55 -3.97 -2.66
CA PHE A 61 5.14 -3.18 -1.50
C PHE A 61 4.16 -3.91 -0.58
N ILE A 62 3.08 -4.49 -1.12
CA ILE A 62 2.10 -5.24 -0.31
C ILE A 62 2.75 -6.45 0.37
N PHE A 63 3.58 -7.21 -0.34
CA PHE A 63 4.27 -8.36 0.27
C PHE A 63 5.29 -7.93 1.33
N ALA A 64 5.98 -6.79 1.15
CA ALA A 64 6.88 -6.25 2.16
C ALA A 64 6.13 -5.82 3.43
N VAL A 65 4.99 -5.13 3.28
CA VAL A 65 4.11 -4.78 4.41
C VAL A 65 3.65 -6.03 5.16
N LEU A 66 3.19 -7.06 4.45
CA LEU A 66 2.77 -8.31 5.06
C LEU A 66 3.94 -9.04 5.74
N ALA A 67 5.14 -9.02 5.15
CA ALA A 67 6.33 -9.60 5.76
C ALA A 67 6.67 -8.94 7.10
N LEU A 68 6.64 -7.60 7.14
CA LEU A 68 6.86 -6.82 8.35
C LEU A 68 5.76 -7.05 9.38
N PHE A 69 4.51 -7.19 8.96
CA PHE A 69 3.41 -7.50 9.86
C PHE A 69 3.57 -8.86 10.52
N PHE A 70 3.85 -9.91 9.74
CA PHE A 70 4.09 -11.23 10.32
C PHE A 70 5.35 -11.25 11.18
N LYS A 71 6.38 -10.49 10.82
CA LYS A 71 7.56 -10.32 11.67
C LYS A 71 7.23 -9.63 13.00
N LEU A 72 6.33 -8.64 12.99
CA LEU A 72 5.83 -7.97 14.19
C LEU A 72 5.13 -8.95 15.12
N LEU A 73 4.22 -9.77 14.58
CA LEU A 73 3.50 -10.81 15.34
C LEU A 73 4.48 -11.86 15.91
N GLU A 74 5.41 -12.35 15.10
CA GLU A 74 6.43 -13.32 15.49
C GLU A 74 7.30 -12.78 16.64
N ASN A 75 7.71 -11.50 16.58
CA ASN A 75 8.53 -10.87 17.62
C ASN A 75 7.80 -10.71 18.96
N HIS A 76 6.46 -10.61 18.95
CA HIS A 76 5.65 -10.54 20.17
C HIS A 76 5.12 -11.92 20.61
N GLY A 77 5.58 -13.02 19.99
CA GLY A 77 5.16 -14.38 20.33
C GLY A 77 3.72 -14.70 19.95
N ILE A 78 3.11 -13.92 19.05
CA ILE A 78 1.76 -14.18 18.54
C ILE A 78 1.85 -15.26 17.47
N SER A 79 1.50 -16.50 17.84
CA SER A 79 1.48 -17.62 16.92
C SER A 79 0.30 -17.53 15.93
N VAL A 80 0.61 -17.74 14.65
CA VAL A 80 -0.38 -17.83 13.57
C VAL A 80 -0.38 -19.25 13.02
N ALA A 81 -1.57 -19.81 12.79
CA ALA A 81 -1.71 -21.17 12.28
C ALA A 81 -1.05 -21.31 10.88
N PRO A 82 -0.20 -22.34 10.65
CA PRO A 82 0.53 -22.51 9.38
C PRO A 82 -0.34 -22.73 8.14
N ARG A 83 -1.50 -23.40 8.29
CA ARG A 83 -2.38 -23.71 7.15
C ARG A 83 -3.06 -22.46 6.56
N PRO A 84 -3.77 -21.62 7.34
CA PRO A 84 -4.36 -20.38 6.82
C PRO A 84 -3.34 -19.44 6.18
N ILE A 85 -2.18 -19.27 6.80
CA ILE A 85 -1.15 -18.35 6.28
C ILE A 85 -0.54 -18.85 4.96
N PHE A 86 -0.38 -20.17 4.81
CA PHE A 86 0.06 -20.77 3.56
C PHE A 86 -0.96 -20.58 2.43
N ARG A 87 -2.25 -20.78 2.71
CA ARG A 87 -3.33 -20.52 1.74
C ARG A 87 -3.38 -19.04 1.35
N PHE A 88 -3.37 -18.15 2.34
CA PHE A 88 -3.33 -16.71 2.10
C PHE A 88 -2.17 -16.31 1.19
N PHE A 89 -0.95 -16.76 1.50
CA PHE A 89 0.25 -16.45 0.74
C PHE A 89 0.14 -16.86 -0.73
N TRP A 90 -0.26 -18.10 -1.01
CA TRP A 90 -0.35 -18.59 -2.39
C TRP A 90 -1.49 -17.95 -3.17
N LEU A 91 -2.66 -17.79 -2.55
CA LEU A 91 -3.80 -17.11 -3.18
C LEU A 91 -3.42 -15.68 -3.57
N LEU A 92 -2.78 -14.92 -2.68
CA LEU A 92 -2.34 -13.56 -2.97
C LEU A 92 -1.26 -13.52 -4.06
N THR A 93 -0.32 -14.47 -4.06
CA THR A 93 0.77 -14.52 -5.05
C THR A 93 0.23 -14.78 -6.46
N VAL A 94 -0.64 -15.79 -6.60
CA VAL A 94 -1.26 -16.11 -7.90
C VAL A 94 -2.21 -15.00 -8.34
N ALA A 95 -2.99 -14.43 -7.41
CA ALA A 95 -3.85 -13.28 -7.68
C ALA A 95 -3.05 -12.09 -8.21
N THR A 96 -1.87 -11.81 -7.64
CA THR A 96 -1.00 -10.71 -8.08
C THR A 96 -0.54 -10.90 -9.52
N LEU A 97 -0.22 -12.13 -9.93
CA LEU A 97 0.16 -12.42 -11.32
C LEU A 97 -1.03 -12.21 -12.28
N PHE A 98 -2.21 -12.71 -11.91
CA PHE A 98 -3.39 -12.68 -12.80
C PHE A 98 -4.02 -11.29 -12.91
N THR A 99 -3.99 -10.51 -11.83
CA THR A 99 -4.60 -9.16 -11.82
C THR A 99 -3.85 -8.14 -12.67
N TYR A 100 -2.64 -8.43 -13.15
CA TYR A 100 -1.99 -7.63 -14.19
C TYR A 100 -2.81 -7.61 -15.49
N ALA A 101 -3.63 -8.64 -15.73
CA ALA A 101 -4.51 -8.70 -16.89
C ALA A 101 -5.47 -7.49 -16.97
N LEU A 102 -5.82 -6.83 -15.87
CA LEU A 102 -6.60 -5.59 -15.94
C LEU A 102 -5.87 -4.47 -16.69
N ALA A 103 -4.57 -4.32 -16.44
CA ALA A 103 -3.74 -3.33 -17.14
C ALA A 103 -3.61 -3.66 -18.63
N VAL A 104 -3.60 -4.96 -18.97
CA VAL A 104 -3.62 -5.43 -20.36
C VAL A 104 -4.99 -5.16 -21.00
N ALA A 105 -6.09 -5.42 -20.28
CA ALA A 105 -7.45 -5.20 -20.76
C ALA A 105 -7.74 -3.75 -21.12
N TRP A 106 -7.03 -2.81 -20.48
CA TRP A 106 -7.09 -1.39 -20.84
C TRP A 106 -6.57 -1.11 -22.26
N ALA A 107 -5.52 -1.82 -22.67
CA ALA A 107 -4.93 -1.67 -24.00
C ALA A 107 -5.62 -2.56 -25.05
N GLU A 108 -5.96 -3.79 -24.67
CA GLU A 108 -6.54 -4.83 -25.52
C GLU A 108 -7.69 -5.54 -24.77
N PRO A 109 -8.95 -5.07 -24.90
CA PRO A 109 -10.09 -5.52 -24.12
C PRO A 109 -10.65 -6.87 -24.61
N LEU A 110 -9.80 -7.90 -24.65
CA LEU A 110 -10.16 -9.25 -25.07
C LEU A 110 -10.91 -9.99 -23.95
N PRO A 111 -11.95 -10.79 -24.26
CA PRO A 111 -12.69 -11.56 -23.26
C PRO A 111 -11.81 -12.49 -22.42
N ALA A 112 -10.78 -13.08 -23.03
CA ALA A 112 -9.82 -13.93 -22.32
C ALA A 112 -9.02 -13.16 -21.26
N VAL A 113 -8.65 -11.91 -21.54
CA VAL A 113 -7.92 -11.04 -20.60
C VAL A 113 -8.81 -10.66 -19.42
N PHE A 114 -10.08 -10.31 -19.68
CA PHE A 114 -11.06 -10.09 -18.61
C PHE A 114 -11.29 -11.34 -17.77
N ALA A 115 -11.37 -12.52 -18.37
CA ALA A 115 -11.53 -13.78 -17.63
C ALA A 115 -10.33 -14.04 -16.69
N ILE A 116 -9.10 -13.84 -17.17
CA ILE A 116 -7.89 -13.97 -16.34
C ILE A 116 -7.91 -12.96 -15.19
N ASN A 117 -8.27 -11.70 -15.47
CA ASN A 117 -8.41 -10.69 -14.42
C ASN A 117 -9.44 -11.12 -13.37
N SER A 118 -10.64 -11.55 -13.80
CA SER A 118 -11.72 -11.96 -12.90
C SER A 118 -11.31 -13.14 -12.02
N LEU A 119 -10.57 -14.12 -12.55
CA LEU A 119 -9.97 -15.20 -11.76
C LEU A 119 -8.98 -14.63 -10.73
N GLY A 120 -8.08 -13.73 -11.13
CA GLY A 120 -7.12 -13.09 -10.24
C GLY A 120 -7.80 -12.34 -9.09
N VAL A 121 -8.85 -11.58 -9.39
CA VAL A 121 -9.63 -10.83 -8.40
C VAL A 121 -10.39 -11.78 -7.46
N GLY A 122 -10.97 -12.86 -7.96
CA GLY A 122 -11.60 -13.89 -7.12
C GLY A 122 -10.62 -14.54 -6.15
N LEU A 123 -9.40 -14.87 -6.62
CA LEU A 123 -8.31 -15.37 -5.77
C LEU A 123 -7.89 -14.32 -4.72
N GLN A 124 -7.85 -13.05 -5.10
CA GLN A 124 -7.53 -11.95 -4.18
C GLN A 124 -8.58 -11.78 -3.08
N LEU A 125 -9.86 -11.91 -3.41
CA LEU A 125 -10.95 -11.86 -2.45
C LEU A 125 -10.90 -13.05 -1.49
N ALA A 126 -10.62 -14.25 -1.99
CA ALA A 126 -10.39 -15.42 -1.15
C ALA A 126 -9.17 -15.23 -0.23
N ALA A 127 -8.09 -14.63 -0.72
CA ALA A 127 -6.93 -14.29 0.10
C ALA A 127 -7.30 -13.33 1.24
N LEU A 128 -8.11 -12.30 0.97
CA LEU A 128 -8.60 -11.37 1.98
C LEU A 128 -9.40 -12.10 3.07
N ALA A 129 -10.26 -13.06 2.71
CA ALA A 129 -11.02 -13.83 3.70
C ALA A 129 -10.10 -14.64 4.63
N PHE A 130 -9.05 -15.29 4.10
CA PHE A 130 -8.06 -15.98 4.92
C PHE A 130 -7.27 -15.01 5.80
N PHE A 131 -6.89 -13.84 5.28
CA PHE A 131 -6.21 -12.81 6.04
C PHE A 131 -7.07 -12.29 7.20
N ALA A 132 -8.34 -11.98 6.93
CA ALA A 132 -9.31 -11.57 7.96
C ALA A 132 -9.44 -12.63 9.05
N ALA A 133 -9.56 -13.91 8.68
CA ALA A 133 -9.62 -15.01 9.65
C ALA A 133 -8.35 -15.12 10.52
N ILE A 134 -7.18 -14.89 9.94
CA ILE A 134 -5.90 -14.85 10.68
C ILE A 134 -5.92 -13.71 11.70
N VAL A 135 -6.26 -12.49 11.27
CA VAL A 135 -6.27 -11.30 12.14
C VAL A 135 -7.32 -11.42 13.24
N MET A 136 -8.53 -11.89 12.91
CA MET A 136 -9.62 -12.08 13.88
C MET A 136 -9.27 -13.11 14.96
N ARG A 137 -8.62 -14.22 14.59
CA ARG A 137 -8.19 -15.25 15.57
C ARG A 137 -7.10 -14.74 16.50
N SER A 138 -6.26 -13.82 16.04
CA SER A 138 -5.18 -13.24 16.83
C SER A 138 -5.55 -11.89 17.47
N HIS A 139 -6.80 -11.41 17.32
CA HIS A 139 -7.14 -10.02 17.65
C HIS A 139 -6.96 -9.67 19.14
N GLN A 140 -7.31 -10.58 20.06
CA GLN A 140 -7.18 -10.34 21.51
C GLN A 140 -5.71 -10.13 21.87
N LYS A 141 -4.84 -11.08 21.48
CA LYS A 141 -3.39 -10.99 21.70
C LYS A 141 -2.77 -9.74 21.05
N ILE A 142 -3.23 -9.40 19.84
CA ILE A 142 -2.78 -8.17 19.15
C ILE A 142 -3.13 -6.93 19.97
N GLN A 143 -4.33 -6.84 20.54
CA GLN A 143 -4.75 -5.66 21.32
C GLN A 143 -4.12 -5.61 22.72
N GLU A 144 -3.83 -6.76 23.31
CA GLU A 144 -3.14 -6.86 24.60
C GLU A 144 -1.67 -6.44 24.48
N GLN A 145 -0.99 -6.86 23.41
CA GLN A 145 0.45 -6.65 23.25
C GLN A 145 0.79 -5.39 22.45
N LEU A 146 -0.10 -4.96 21.55
CA LEU A 146 0.08 -3.77 20.72
C LEU A 146 -1.05 -2.78 21.03
N SER A 147 -0.73 -1.51 21.27
CA SER A 147 -1.74 -0.51 21.60
C SER A 147 -1.36 0.90 21.14
N GLY A 148 -2.33 1.82 21.25
CA GLY A 148 -2.15 3.23 20.91
C GLY A 148 -2.12 3.53 19.40
N TRP A 149 -1.49 4.66 19.07
CA TRP A 149 -1.44 5.20 17.70
C TRP A 149 -0.81 4.23 16.69
N GLY A 150 0.20 3.46 17.09
CA GLY A 150 0.84 2.49 16.20
C GLY A 150 -0.12 1.42 15.71
N LEU A 151 -0.92 0.86 16.63
CA LEU A 151 -1.95 -0.12 16.27
C LEU A 151 -3.10 0.53 15.47
N LEU A 152 -3.49 1.77 15.79
CA LEU A 152 -4.51 2.50 15.02
C LEU A 152 -4.12 2.64 13.55
N LEU A 153 -2.88 3.07 13.27
CA LEU A 153 -2.40 3.23 11.89
C LEU A 153 -2.32 1.88 11.15
N ILE A 154 -1.91 0.81 11.83
CA ILE A 154 -1.93 -0.55 11.25
C ILE A 154 -3.36 -1.00 10.93
N LYS A 155 -4.34 -0.72 11.81
CA LYS A 155 -5.75 -1.00 11.54
C LYS A 155 -6.26 -0.22 10.31
N ILE A 156 -5.93 1.06 10.20
CA ILE A 156 -6.26 1.89 9.03
C ILE A 156 -5.62 1.30 7.77
N ALA A 157 -4.35 0.90 7.82
CA ALA A 157 -3.65 0.30 6.69
C ALA A 157 -4.34 -0.98 6.18
N PHE A 158 -4.74 -1.88 7.09
CA PHE A 158 -5.44 -3.10 6.70
C PHE A 158 -6.89 -2.88 6.30
N ALA A 159 -7.56 -1.86 6.83
CA ALA A 159 -8.86 -1.42 6.33
C ALA A 159 -8.74 -0.91 4.88
N CYS A 160 -7.71 -0.12 4.57
CA CYS A 160 -7.42 0.33 3.20
C CYS A 160 -7.05 -0.85 2.29
N PHE A 161 -6.32 -1.84 2.79
CA PHE A 161 -6.03 -3.07 2.03
C PHE A 161 -7.31 -3.86 1.71
N ALA A 162 -8.22 -3.99 2.67
CA ALA A 162 -9.52 -4.61 2.43
C ALA A 162 -10.34 -3.81 1.40
N LEU A 163 -10.44 -2.49 1.57
CA LEU A 163 -11.14 -1.60 0.64
C LEU A 163 -10.56 -1.70 -0.78
N LYS A 164 -9.23 -1.73 -0.92
CA LYS A 164 -8.53 -1.93 -2.19
C LYS A 164 -8.96 -3.21 -2.88
N VAL A 165 -9.07 -4.32 -2.14
CA VAL A 165 -9.54 -5.60 -2.69
C VAL A 165 -11.01 -5.51 -3.10
N LEU A 166 -11.88 -4.90 -2.28
CA LEU A 166 -13.31 -4.77 -2.56
C LEU A 166 -13.58 -3.90 -3.80
N VAL A 167 -12.87 -2.78 -3.94
CA VAL A 167 -12.94 -1.92 -5.15
C VAL A 167 -12.49 -2.71 -6.38
N GLN A 168 -11.43 -3.51 -6.26
CA GLN A 168 -10.95 -4.36 -7.35
C GLN A 168 -11.95 -5.48 -7.70
N THR A 169 -12.73 -5.99 -6.74
CA THR A 169 -13.84 -6.92 -6.98
C THR A 169 -14.92 -6.33 -7.87
N ALA A 170 -15.22 -5.04 -7.74
CA ALA A 170 -16.22 -4.37 -8.59
C ALA A 170 -15.81 -4.40 -10.09
N VAL A 171 -14.50 -4.44 -10.37
CA VAL A 171 -13.92 -4.46 -11.72
C VAL A 171 -14.06 -5.83 -12.42
N ILE A 172 -14.61 -6.85 -11.75
CA ILE A 172 -15.04 -8.10 -12.42
C ILE A 172 -16.13 -7.81 -13.47
N ILE A 173 -16.96 -6.80 -13.25
CA ILE A 173 -18.01 -6.38 -14.19
C ILE A 173 -17.34 -5.53 -15.29
N PRO A 174 -17.37 -5.94 -16.58
CA PRO A 174 -16.64 -5.25 -17.65
C PRO A 174 -16.98 -3.77 -17.78
N TYR A 175 -18.26 -3.40 -17.59
CA TYR A 175 -18.69 -2.01 -17.58
C TYR A 175 -18.00 -1.18 -16.49
N ILE A 176 -17.93 -1.70 -15.25
CA ILE A 176 -17.25 -1.03 -14.14
C ILE A 176 -15.74 -0.97 -14.38
N ALA A 177 -15.16 -2.00 -15.00
CA ALA A 177 -13.76 -1.98 -15.41
C ALA A 177 -13.49 -0.78 -16.34
N THR A 178 -14.33 -0.60 -17.36
CA THR A 178 -14.23 0.52 -18.29
C THR A 178 -14.33 1.86 -17.58
N VAL A 179 -15.30 2.03 -16.68
CA VAL A 179 -15.43 3.26 -15.88
C VAL A 179 -14.17 3.49 -15.03
N ALA A 180 -13.65 2.46 -14.38
CA ALA A 180 -12.52 2.55 -13.45
C ALA A 180 -11.21 2.98 -14.14
N TYR A 181 -10.92 2.51 -15.36
CA TYR A 181 -9.70 2.89 -16.08
C TYR A 181 -9.86 4.14 -16.96
N THR A 182 -11.08 4.58 -17.27
CA THR A 182 -11.32 5.79 -18.08
C THR A 182 -11.34 7.05 -17.22
N ILE A 183 -11.94 6.99 -16.02
CA ILE A 183 -12.02 8.12 -15.11
C ILE A 183 -10.72 8.23 -14.32
N ARG A 184 -9.88 9.21 -14.69
CA ARG A 184 -8.56 9.44 -14.08
C ARG A 184 -8.61 9.58 -12.57
N ASN A 185 -9.65 10.23 -12.04
CA ASN A 185 -9.83 10.41 -10.60
C ASN A 185 -9.88 9.09 -9.83
N PHE A 186 -10.53 8.06 -10.38
CA PHE A 186 -10.56 6.73 -9.76
C PHE A 186 -9.20 6.04 -9.81
N VAL A 187 -8.48 6.15 -10.93
CA VAL A 187 -7.12 5.61 -11.04
C VAL A 187 -6.18 6.28 -10.03
N ILE A 188 -6.24 7.62 -9.92
CA ILE A 188 -5.41 8.39 -9.00
C ILE A 188 -5.76 8.04 -7.55
N GLY A 189 -7.05 8.04 -7.18
CA GLY A 189 -7.51 7.63 -5.85
C GLY A 189 -7.06 6.21 -5.49
N PHE A 190 -7.23 5.25 -6.40
CA PHE A 190 -6.79 3.87 -6.16
C PHE A 190 -5.28 3.76 -5.87
N ILE A 191 -4.44 4.55 -6.54
CA ILE A 191 -3.00 4.63 -6.25
C ILE A 191 -2.75 5.26 -4.87
N HIS A 192 -3.49 6.32 -4.50
CA HIS A 192 -3.40 6.97 -3.19
C HIS A 192 -3.81 6.01 -2.07
N LEU A 193 -4.90 5.25 -2.25
CA LEU A 193 -5.34 4.22 -1.32
C LEU A 193 -4.23 3.20 -1.04
N ILE A 194 -3.48 2.78 -2.05
CA ILE A 194 -2.35 1.85 -1.86
C ILE A 194 -1.19 2.56 -1.16
N LEU A 195 -0.66 3.63 -1.72
CA LEU A 195 0.59 4.25 -1.26
C LEU A 195 0.41 5.01 0.07
N LEU A 196 -0.60 5.87 0.15
CA LEU A 196 -0.88 6.67 1.35
C LEU A 196 -1.71 5.90 2.37
N GLY A 197 -2.72 5.15 1.92
CA GLY A 197 -3.62 4.41 2.81
C GLY A 197 -2.99 3.15 3.40
N ILE A 198 -2.35 2.31 2.59
CA ILE A 198 -1.75 1.05 3.07
C ILE A 198 -0.30 1.27 3.49
N ILE A 199 0.57 1.66 2.56
CA ILE A 199 2.03 1.62 2.78
C ILE A 199 2.44 2.66 3.85
N THR A 200 2.04 3.92 3.67
CA THR A 200 2.45 5.00 4.57
C THR A 200 1.92 4.78 5.99
N GLN A 201 0.64 4.47 6.15
CA GLN A 201 0.05 4.20 7.47
C GLN A 201 0.70 2.98 8.14
N PHE A 202 0.96 1.91 7.38
CA PHE A 202 1.60 0.73 7.93
C PHE A 202 3.04 1.01 8.40
N VAL A 203 3.85 1.70 7.58
CA VAL A 203 5.24 2.00 7.92
C VAL A 203 5.32 2.92 9.14
N LEU A 204 4.48 3.95 9.22
CA LEU A 204 4.41 4.82 10.39
C LEU A 204 3.96 4.05 11.63
N GLY A 205 2.90 3.24 11.51
CA GLY A 205 2.40 2.41 12.60
C GLY A 205 3.43 1.41 13.12
N TYR A 206 4.12 0.70 12.21
CA TYR A 206 5.21 -0.21 12.54
C TYR A 206 6.39 0.53 13.19
N GLY A 207 6.75 1.71 12.68
CA GLY A 207 7.81 2.54 13.26
C GLY A 207 7.50 2.99 14.69
N ILE A 208 6.25 3.32 14.99
CA ILE A 208 5.80 3.66 16.34
C ILE A 208 5.90 2.44 17.28
N LEU A 209 5.36 1.29 16.87
CA LEU A 209 5.33 0.09 17.71
C LEU A 209 6.72 -0.46 18.02
N ASN A 210 7.69 -0.26 17.12
CA ASN A 210 9.08 -0.66 17.34
C ASN A 210 9.94 0.47 17.92
N ASN A 211 9.34 1.53 18.48
CA ASN A 211 10.03 2.68 19.08
C ASN A 211 11.00 3.43 18.13
N LEU A 212 10.85 3.28 16.81
CA LEU A 212 11.60 4.03 15.80
C LEU A 212 11.07 5.47 15.66
N LEU A 213 9.80 5.69 16.01
CA LEU A 213 9.12 6.98 16.03
C LEU A 213 8.46 7.23 17.39
N SER A 214 8.88 8.30 18.06
CA SER A 214 8.35 8.69 19.38
C SER A 214 7.14 9.62 19.25
N ILE A 215 6.06 9.31 19.97
CA ILE A 215 4.80 10.07 20.01
C ILE A 215 4.70 11.01 21.23
N ARG A 216 5.78 11.10 22.03
CA ARG A 216 5.76 11.92 23.25
C ARG A 216 5.45 13.39 22.94
N SER A 217 6.02 13.91 21.85
CA SER A 217 5.78 15.29 21.42
C SER A 217 4.35 15.48 20.89
N SER A 218 3.68 16.53 21.36
CA SER A 218 2.40 16.98 20.80
C SER A 218 2.52 17.30 19.30
N PHE A 219 3.71 17.75 18.86
CA PHE A 219 3.98 18.05 17.46
C PHE A 219 3.91 16.81 16.56
N THR A 220 4.43 15.67 17.04
CA THR A 220 4.32 14.40 16.31
C THR A 220 2.86 13.95 16.21
N ARG A 221 2.08 14.08 17.28
CA ARG A 221 0.65 13.72 17.29
C ARG A 221 -0.16 14.57 16.33
N MET A 222 0.06 15.89 16.33
CA MET A 222 -0.57 16.79 15.38
C MET A 222 -0.16 16.47 13.94
N GLY A 223 1.12 16.17 13.71
CA GLY A 223 1.60 15.77 12.39
C GLY A 223 0.93 14.49 11.85
N LEU A 224 0.69 13.48 12.72
CA LEU A 224 -0.08 12.29 12.36
C LEU A 224 -1.54 12.61 12.02
N LEU A 225 -2.18 13.50 12.80
CA LEU A 225 -3.56 13.94 12.54
C LEU A 225 -3.68 14.68 11.20
N LEU A 226 -2.76 15.59 10.89
CA LEU A 226 -2.74 16.31 9.61
C LEU A 226 -2.51 15.35 8.43
N LEU A 227 -1.62 14.37 8.59
CA LEU A 227 -1.38 13.36 7.57
C LEU A 227 -2.64 12.52 7.29
N LEU A 228 -3.34 12.08 8.35
CA LEU A 228 -4.61 11.35 8.22
C LEU A 228 -5.71 12.22 7.60
N ALA A 229 -5.84 13.47 8.04
CA ALA A 229 -6.83 14.41 7.50
C ALA A 229 -6.57 14.70 6.01
N GLY A 230 -5.30 14.92 5.63
CA GLY A 230 -4.90 15.11 4.24
C GLY A 230 -5.16 13.88 3.38
N PHE A 231 -4.84 12.69 3.88
CA PHE A 231 -5.15 11.42 3.19
C PHE A 231 -6.66 11.24 2.99
N PHE A 232 -7.45 11.20 4.07
CA PHE A 232 -8.89 10.96 3.96
C PHE A 232 -9.61 12.04 3.16
N GLY A 233 -9.22 13.31 3.33
CA GLY A 233 -9.82 14.42 2.59
C GLY A 233 -9.50 14.35 1.09
N SER A 234 -8.25 14.07 0.71
CA SER A 234 -7.87 13.97 -0.71
C SER A 234 -8.51 12.76 -1.37
N GLU A 235 -8.58 11.63 -0.68
CA GLU A 235 -9.23 10.41 -1.15
C GLU A 235 -10.74 10.65 -1.39
N LEU A 236 -11.42 11.29 -0.43
CA LEU A 236 -12.83 11.62 -0.54
C LEU A 236 -13.11 12.56 -1.71
N LEU A 237 -12.30 13.61 -1.89
CA LEU A 237 -12.45 14.54 -3.02
C LEU A 237 -12.21 13.86 -4.38
N LEU A 238 -11.20 12.99 -4.47
CA LEU A 238 -10.90 12.26 -5.71
C LEU A 238 -12.06 11.34 -6.09
N PHE A 239 -12.55 10.52 -5.16
CA PHE A 239 -13.69 9.63 -5.41
C PHE A 239 -15.00 10.37 -5.65
N LEU A 240 -15.25 11.48 -4.95
CA LEU A 240 -16.40 12.34 -5.18
C LEU A 240 -16.37 12.89 -6.61
N GLN A 241 -15.27 13.53 -7.02
CA GLN A 241 -15.15 14.11 -8.36
C GLN A 241 -15.23 13.02 -9.45
N GLY A 242 -14.64 11.84 -9.22
CA GLY A 242 -14.77 10.71 -10.13
C GLY A 242 -16.21 10.23 -10.27
N THR A 243 -16.97 10.20 -9.17
CA THR A 243 -18.39 9.82 -9.16
C THR A 243 -19.25 10.85 -9.88
N LEU A 244 -18.97 12.15 -9.71
CA LEU A 244 -19.69 13.21 -10.44
C LEU A 244 -19.45 13.14 -11.95
N PHE A 245 -18.22 12.81 -12.39
CA PHE A 245 -17.97 12.55 -13.81
C PHE A 245 -18.72 11.34 -14.31
N TRP A 246 -18.74 10.25 -13.53
CA TRP A 246 -19.50 9.07 -13.90
C TRP A 246 -21.00 9.35 -14.02
N ALA A 247 -21.55 10.19 -13.14
CA ALA A 247 -22.95 10.62 -13.15
C ALA A 247 -23.24 11.79 -14.12
N ALA A 248 -22.25 12.27 -14.88
CA ALA A 248 -22.35 13.45 -15.75
C ALA A 248 -22.83 14.74 -15.04
N LEU A 249 -22.56 14.88 -13.74
CA LEU A 249 -22.94 16.03 -12.91
C LEU A 249 -21.90 17.17 -12.91
N GLY A 250 -20.78 17.00 -13.62
CA GLY A 250 -19.76 18.04 -13.81
C GLY A 250 -18.71 18.12 -12.70
N PHE A 251 -18.22 19.32 -12.43
CA PHE A 251 -17.12 19.59 -11.49
C PHE A 251 -17.60 20.12 -10.14
N VAL A 252 -16.95 19.69 -9.06
CA VAL A 252 -17.05 20.36 -7.76
C VAL A 252 -16.47 21.79 -7.89
N PRO A 253 -17.14 22.83 -7.37
CA PRO A 253 -16.58 24.17 -7.32
C PRO A 253 -15.24 24.20 -6.58
N PHE A 254 -14.26 24.94 -7.11
CA PHE A 254 -12.90 25.05 -6.54
C PHE A 254 -12.20 23.70 -6.29
N TYR A 255 -12.47 22.71 -7.14
CA TYR A 255 -11.95 21.35 -6.97
C TYR A 255 -10.42 21.30 -6.85
N TYR A 256 -9.70 22.00 -7.72
CA TYR A 256 -8.24 21.95 -7.74
C TYR A 256 -7.61 22.66 -6.54
N GLU A 257 -8.18 23.79 -6.13
CA GLU A 257 -7.77 24.55 -4.97
C GLU A 257 -8.05 23.77 -3.68
N GLY A 258 -9.24 23.16 -3.58
CA GLY A 258 -9.61 22.29 -2.47
C GLY A 258 -8.68 21.08 -2.37
N LEU A 259 -8.39 20.42 -3.49
CA LEU A 259 -7.46 19.31 -3.55
C LEU A 259 -6.05 19.74 -3.14
N PHE A 260 -5.55 20.89 -3.63
CA PHE A 260 -4.26 21.44 -3.25
C PHE A 260 -4.17 21.70 -1.75
N CYS A 261 -5.15 22.41 -1.18
CA CYS A 261 -5.19 22.76 0.24
C CYS A 261 -5.21 21.52 1.14
N ILE A 262 -6.03 20.52 0.82
CA ILE A 262 -6.12 19.28 1.59
C ILE A 262 -4.85 18.43 1.42
N SER A 263 -4.33 18.30 0.20
CA SER A 263 -3.10 17.55 -0.05
C SER A 263 -1.88 18.21 0.61
N ALA A 264 -1.85 19.54 0.76
CA ALA A 264 -0.80 20.25 1.47
C ALA A 264 -0.69 19.88 2.96
N LEU A 265 -1.77 19.35 3.58
CA LEU A 265 -1.72 18.86 4.95
C LEU A 265 -0.78 17.67 5.12
N ILE A 266 -0.57 16.86 4.07
CA ILE A 266 0.30 15.68 4.09
C ILE A 266 1.77 16.08 4.30
N PRO A 267 2.41 16.89 3.43
CA PRO A 267 3.81 17.31 3.63
C PRO A 267 3.99 18.14 4.91
N VAL A 268 3.01 18.97 5.29
CA VAL A 268 3.03 19.69 6.58
C VAL A 268 3.03 18.70 7.75
N GLY A 269 2.17 17.69 7.72
CA GLY A 269 2.12 16.63 8.74
C GLY A 269 3.44 15.87 8.86
N ILE A 270 4.06 15.51 7.73
CA ILE A 270 5.38 14.86 7.70
C ILE A 270 6.45 15.79 8.31
N LEU A 271 6.48 17.07 7.93
CA LEU A 271 7.42 18.04 8.49
C LEU A 271 7.28 18.15 10.01
N MET A 272 6.05 18.16 10.52
CA MET A 272 5.79 18.17 11.96
C MET A 272 6.27 16.89 12.67
N ILE A 273 6.09 15.71 12.06
CA ILE A 273 6.63 14.46 12.61
C ILE A 273 8.17 14.54 12.71
N LEU A 274 8.85 15.05 11.68
CA LEU A 274 10.31 15.18 11.64
C LEU A 274 10.84 16.18 12.68
N LEU A 275 10.20 17.34 12.81
CA LEU A 275 10.57 18.36 13.80
C LEU A 275 10.28 17.89 15.24
N GLY A 276 9.18 17.14 15.43
CA GLY A 276 8.83 16.53 16.71
C GLY A 276 9.86 15.51 17.20
N ARG A 277 10.56 14.83 16.27
CA ARG A 277 11.67 13.92 16.59
C ARG A 277 12.90 14.67 17.10
N ARG A 278 13.31 15.74 16.41
CA ARG A 278 14.53 16.51 16.76
C ARG A 278 14.47 17.10 18.17
N ARG A 279 13.29 17.57 18.58
CA ARG A 279 13.08 18.17 19.91
C ARG A 279 13.21 17.18 21.08
N ASN A 280 13.10 15.88 20.80
CA ASN A 280 13.19 14.80 21.79
C ASN A 280 14.51 14.00 21.69
N ALA A 281 15.44 14.38 20.80
CA ALA A 281 16.77 13.79 20.85
C ALA A 281 17.47 14.30 22.11
N PRO A 282 18.03 13.42 22.96
CA PRO A 282 18.82 13.87 24.10
C PRO A 282 20.00 14.69 23.56
N ASN A 283 20.16 15.91 24.07
CA ASN A 283 21.37 16.72 23.87
C ASN A 283 22.55 15.98 24.51
N THR A 284 23.14 15.01 23.82
CA THR A 284 24.42 14.41 24.20
C THR A 284 25.45 14.83 23.16
N ILE A 285 25.94 16.06 23.29
CA ILE A 285 27.32 16.37 22.92
C ILE A 285 28.11 16.20 24.23
N PRO A 286 28.77 15.06 24.48
CA PRO A 286 29.78 15.03 25.54
C PRO A 286 30.92 15.97 25.09
N PRO A 287 31.44 16.84 25.98
CA PRO A 287 32.59 17.67 25.67
C PRO A 287 33.79 16.77 25.29
N PRO A 288 34.66 17.18 24.35
CA PRO A 288 35.85 16.42 24.03
C PRO A 288 36.75 16.44 25.27
N TYR A 289 36.97 15.26 25.82
CA TYR A 289 38.05 14.90 26.76
C TYR A 289 38.54 16.00 27.69
N SER A 290 38.10 15.93 28.95
CA SER A 290 38.89 16.42 30.08
C SER A 290 40.31 15.86 29.96
N ALA A 291 41.27 16.74 29.66
CA ALA A 291 42.69 16.45 29.79
C ALA A 291 42.94 15.93 31.20
N VAL A 292 43.29 14.64 31.28
CA VAL A 292 43.87 14.05 32.48
C VAL A 292 45.26 14.67 32.64
N ARG A 293 45.55 15.04 33.90
CA ARG A 293 46.79 15.62 34.41
C ARG A 293 48.06 14.97 33.89
#